data_AF-A0A915IVJ1-F1
#
_entry.id   AF-A0A915IVJ1-F1
#
_cell.length_a   1.000
_cell.length_b   1.000
_cell.length_c   1.000
_cell.angle_alpha   90.00
_cell.angle_beta   90.00
_cell.angle_gamma   90.00
#
_symmetry.space_group_name_H-M   'P 1'
#
loop_
_entity.id
_entity.type
_entity.pdbx_description
1 polymer ?
#
loop_
_entity_poly.entity_id
_entity_poly.type
_entity_poly.pdbx_seq_one_letter_code
_entity_poly.pdbx_strand_id
1 'polypeptide(L)'
;MVECGPLTFWVTFAAVIVGCIVTRQMYKQSLTSDEKRILDAWRYSMKRPNSEFSNILVGIHCNVDLVISGTKFFSKLNIKPGRVANHDLLNTTNDFKETFSYYFLRGVPAERFVTDRQVFQTIVKAAESEGGVEYMIGGSAAIIANEISQLYPTADLYLIGAIGPLLKQLLHWNITHLKKMEKDELHLIIEYPEQHIWGHLVAPRASRFIVSHETFSVSDALLDMFFKAAISKRSELIIFAGIHLFQFQPKPLWAENLRQINSRIKQISRSSAIHLEVSCIVDDDFGRNMLYR
;
A
#
# COMPACT_ATOMS: atom_id res chain seq x y z
N MET A 1 8.57 45.75 16.00
CA MET A 1 9.18 44.68 16.80
C MET A 1 8.47 44.68 18.15
N VAL A 2 7.53 43.76 18.35
CA VAL A 2 6.83 43.63 19.64
C VAL A 2 7.65 42.63 20.46
N GLU A 3 8.33 43.14 21.49
CA GLU A 3 9.00 42.29 22.48
C GLU A 3 7.93 41.53 23.27
N CYS A 4 7.78 40.24 22.97
CA CYS A 4 7.03 39.33 23.83
C CYS A 4 7.82 39.15 25.12
N GLY A 5 7.36 39.79 26.20
CA GLY A 5 7.96 39.67 27.52
C GLY A 5 8.02 38.21 28.02
N PRO A 6 8.91 37.91 28.98
CA PRO A 6 9.13 36.55 29.47
C PRO A 6 7.85 35.88 29.98
N LEU A 7 6.89 36.65 30.51
CA LEU A 7 5.61 36.14 30.98
C LEU A 7 4.76 35.52 29.86
N THR A 8 4.78 36.11 28.66
CA THR A 8 4.00 35.62 27.52
C THR A 8 4.52 34.26 27.04
N PHE A 9 5.84 34.06 27.04
CA PHE A 9 6.48 32.80 26.68
C PHE A 9 6.15 31.67 27.68
N TRP A 10 6.16 31.95 28.99
CA TRP A 10 5.79 30.96 30.00
C TRP A 10 4.30 30.58 29.94
N VAL A 11 3.42 31.53 29.59
CA VAL A 11 1.98 31.26 29.43
C VAL A 11 1.70 30.39 28.20
N THR A 12 2.33 30.64 27.05
CA THR A 12 2.19 29.75 25.88
C THR A 12 2.81 28.38 26.13
N PHE A 13 3.96 28.30 26.80
CA PHE A 13 4.60 27.02 27.13
C PHE A 13 3.76 26.19 28.10
N ALA A 14 3.19 26.82 29.13
CA ALA A 14 2.26 26.17 30.05
C ALA A 14 0.97 25.74 29.34
N ALA A 15 0.43 26.55 28.42
CA ALA A 15 -0.75 26.19 27.63
C ALA A 15 -0.49 25.01 26.68
N VAL A 16 0.70 24.90 26.10
CA VAL A 16 1.11 23.75 25.28
C VAL A 16 1.27 22.50 26.15
N ILE A 17 1.89 22.61 27.33
CA ILE A 17 2.02 21.46 28.25
C ILE A 17 0.64 21.01 28.75
N VAL A 18 -0.22 21.93 29.17
CA VAL A 18 -1.59 21.61 29.59
C VAL A 18 -2.38 21.04 28.42
N GLY A 19 -2.24 21.60 27.21
CA GLY A 19 -2.83 21.06 25.99
C GLY A 19 -2.34 19.65 25.67
N CYS A 20 -1.05 19.36 25.84
CA CYS A 20 -0.46 18.04 25.67
C CYS A 20 -0.91 17.06 26.75
N ILE A 21 -1.03 17.50 28.01
CA ILE A 21 -1.52 16.68 29.13
C ILE A 21 -3.00 16.36 28.93
N VAL A 22 -3.82 17.36 28.61
CA VAL A 22 -5.26 17.22 28.35
C VAL A 22 -5.48 16.36 27.11
N THR A 23 -4.74 16.53 26.01
CA THR A 23 -4.84 15.63 24.85
C THR A 23 -4.36 14.21 25.18
N ARG A 24 -3.32 14.02 25.99
CA ARG A 24 -2.95 12.68 26.52
C ARG A 24 -4.02 12.10 27.44
N GLN A 25 -4.71 12.92 28.23
CA GLN A 25 -5.79 12.52 29.13
C GLN A 25 -7.09 12.23 28.37
N MET A 26 -7.35 12.95 27.27
CA MET A 26 -8.49 12.73 26.39
C MET A 26 -8.25 11.56 25.43
N TYR A 27 -6.99 11.27 25.05
CA TYR A 27 -6.63 10.03 24.35
C TYR A 27 -6.66 8.82 25.28
N LYS A 28 -6.48 9.03 26.60
CA LYS A 28 -6.97 8.13 27.65
C LYS A 28 -8.48 8.30 27.84
N GLN A 29 -9.25 8.24 26.74
CA GLN A 29 -10.63 7.79 26.85
C GLN A 29 -10.62 6.50 27.67
N SER A 30 -11.45 6.47 28.71
CA SER A 30 -11.38 5.49 29.79
C SER A 30 -11.60 4.11 29.21
N LEU A 31 -10.51 3.39 28.97
CA LEU A 31 -10.57 1.97 28.68
C LEU A 31 -11.51 1.35 29.71
N THR A 32 -12.52 0.66 29.24
CA THR A 32 -13.43 -0.07 30.10
C THR A 32 -12.62 -1.02 30.99
N SER A 33 -13.19 -1.43 32.13
CA SER A 33 -12.51 -2.40 33.01
C SER A 33 -12.10 -3.67 32.27
N ASP A 34 -12.87 -4.08 31.27
CA ASP A 34 -12.57 -5.23 30.41
C ASP A 34 -11.44 -4.95 29.43
N GLU A 35 -11.44 -3.81 28.73
CA GLU A 35 -10.35 -3.42 27.84
C GLU A 35 -9.02 -3.32 28.60
N LYS A 36 -9.04 -2.76 29.82
CA LYS A 36 -7.86 -2.70 30.67
C LYS A 36 -7.37 -4.08 31.06
N ARG A 37 -8.29 -4.98 31.45
CA ARG A 37 -7.96 -6.37 31.80
C ARG A 37 -7.36 -7.13 30.62
N ILE A 38 -7.89 -6.95 29.42
CA ILE A 38 -7.36 -7.55 28.19
C ILE A 38 -5.95 -7.01 27.91
N LEU A 39 -5.76 -5.69 27.96
CA LEU A 39 -4.47 -5.06 27.73
C LEU A 39 -3.41 -5.51 28.73
N ASP A 40 -3.77 -5.65 30.01
CA ASP A 40 -2.84 -6.12 31.03
C ASP A 40 -2.48 -7.60 30.83
N ALA A 41 -3.44 -8.45 30.43
CA ALA A 41 -3.17 -9.84 30.07
C ALA A 41 -2.27 -9.96 28.82
N TRP A 42 -2.49 -9.12 27.82
CA TRP A 42 -1.66 -9.01 26.63
C TRP A 42 -0.23 -8.57 26.94
N ARG A 43 -0.05 -7.54 27.78
CA ARG A 43 1.27 -7.09 28.23
C ARG A 43 2.03 -8.17 29.00
N TYR A 44 1.32 -8.96 29.80
CA TYR A 44 1.93 -10.07 30.52
C TYR A 44 2.35 -11.22 29.59
N SER A 45 1.56 -11.48 28.54
CA SER A 45 1.71 -12.66 27.68
C SER A 45 2.62 -12.43 26.47
N MET A 46 2.61 -11.24 25.87
CA MET A 46 3.45 -10.89 24.72
C MET A 46 4.89 -10.62 25.16
N LYS A 47 5.73 -11.65 25.05
CA LYS A 47 7.18 -11.57 25.29
C LYS A 47 7.91 -11.73 23.97
N ARG A 48 9.04 -11.03 23.83
CA ARG A 48 9.92 -11.25 22.68
C ARG A 48 10.44 -12.69 22.69
N PRO A 49 10.58 -13.32 21.52
CA PRO A 49 11.18 -14.64 21.44
C PRO A 49 12.65 -14.60 21.88
N ASN A 50 13.17 -15.73 22.36
CA ASN A 50 14.58 -15.85 22.77
C ASN A 50 15.56 -15.80 21.58
N SER A 51 15.05 -15.96 20.36
CA SER A 51 15.80 -15.85 19.11
C SER A 51 14.98 -15.01 18.13
N GLU A 52 15.63 -14.03 17.51
CA GLU A 52 15.05 -13.19 16.47
C GLU A 52 15.73 -13.52 15.13
N PHE A 53 15.03 -13.29 14.03
CA PHE A 53 15.62 -13.41 12.70
C PHE A 53 16.56 -12.23 12.46
N SER A 54 17.79 -12.53 12.04
CA SER A 54 18.80 -11.51 11.75
C SER A 54 18.83 -11.15 10.26
N ASN A 55 18.59 -12.13 9.36
CA ASN A 55 18.61 -11.90 7.92
C ASN A 55 17.20 -12.09 7.33
N ILE A 56 16.54 -10.99 6.98
CA ILE A 56 15.14 -10.99 6.53
C ILE A 56 15.07 -10.51 5.09
N LEU A 57 14.36 -11.24 4.23
CA LEU A 57 14.07 -10.85 2.86
C LEU A 57 12.57 -10.69 2.66
N VAL A 58 12.17 -9.57 2.08
CA VAL A 58 10.78 -9.25 1.75
C VAL A 58 10.66 -8.85 0.28
N GLY A 59 9.58 -9.25 -0.39
CA GLY A 59 9.32 -8.91 -1.79
C GLY A 59 8.04 -9.59 -2.28
N ILE A 60 7.48 -9.31 -3.45
CA ILE A 60 7.96 -8.36 -4.46
C ILE A 60 7.03 -7.17 -4.71
N HIS A 61 5.80 -7.21 -4.19
CA HIS A 61 4.79 -6.15 -4.39
C HIS A 61 5.16 -4.85 -3.67
N CYS A 62 5.62 -3.86 -4.44
CA CYS A 62 6.05 -2.54 -3.96
C CYS A 62 5.55 -1.46 -4.92
N ASN A 63 4.86 -0.45 -4.39
CA ASN A 63 4.37 0.69 -5.17
C ASN A 63 4.32 1.96 -4.29
N VAL A 64 3.91 3.08 -4.87
CA VAL A 64 3.56 4.31 -4.12
C VAL A 64 2.07 4.55 -4.27
N ASP A 65 1.39 4.75 -3.15
CA ASP A 65 -0.02 5.13 -3.13
C ASP A 65 -0.12 6.67 -3.17
N LEU A 66 -0.80 7.20 -4.17
CA LEU A 66 -1.12 8.61 -4.34
C LEU A 66 -2.56 8.81 -3.89
N VAL A 67 -2.75 9.37 -2.70
CA VAL A 67 -4.09 9.61 -2.14
C VAL A 67 -4.51 11.04 -2.44
N ILE A 68 -5.69 11.18 -3.05
CA ILE A 68 -6.28 12.48 -3.37
C ILE A 68 -7.77 12.51 -3.01
N SER A 69 -8.23 13.67 -2.55
CA SER A 69 -9.66 13.91 -2.40
C SER A 69 -10.31 14.05 -3.78
N GLY A 70 -11.22 13.14 -4.11
CA GLY A 70 -12.07 13.18 -5.30
C GLY A 70 -12.79 14.52 -5.46
N THR A 71 -13.19 15.14 -4.35
CA THR A 71 -13.84 16.46 -4.35
C THR A 71 -12.99 17.53 -5.04
N LYS A 72 -11.69 17.52 -4.78
CA LYS A 72 -10.74 18.47 -5.35
C LYS A 72 -10.28 18.05 -6.74
N PHE A 73 -10.09 16.74 -6.94
CA PHE A 73 -9.74 16.15 -8.23
C PHE A 73 -10.74 16.54 -9.32
N PHE A 74 -12.04 16.35 -9.11
CA PHE A 74 -13.03 16.62 -10.15
C PHE A 74 -13.33 18.10 -10.37
N SER A 75 -13.36 18.91 -9.30
CA SER A 75 -13.72 20.32 -9.38
C SER A 75 -12.65 21.16 -10.09
N LYS A 76 -11.36 20.92 -9.81
CA LYS A 76 -10.26 21.66 -10.48
C LYS A 76 -10.00 21.21 -11.91
N LEU A 77 -10.19 19.93 -12.22
CA LEU A 77 -9.92 19.38 -13.56
C LEU A 77 -11.07 19.58 -14.55
N ASN A 78 -12.18 20.21 -14.13
CA ASN A 78 -13.40 20.39 -14.92
C ASN A 78 -13.92 19.06 -15.52
N ILE A 79 -13.70 17.95 -14.79
CA ILE A 79 -14.14 16.63 -15.21
C ILE A 79 -15.60 16.48 -14.81
N LYS A 80 -16.49 16.48 -15.80
CA LYS A 80 -17.91 16.17 -15.60
C LYS A 80 -18.12 14.66 -15.49
N PRO A 81 -19.13 14.20 -14.73
CA PRO A 81 -19.54 12.80 -14.71
C PRO A 81 -19.73 12.24 -16.13
N GLY A 82 -19.29 11.01 -16.33
CA GLY A 82 -19.54 10.26 -17.57
C GLY A 82 -20.91 9.59 -17.53
N ARG A 83 -21.19 8.78 -18.56
CA ARG A 83 -22.29 7.81 -18.50
C ARG A 83 -22.01 6.81 -17.37
N VAL A 84 -23.04 6.41 -16.63
CA VAL A 84 -22.90 5.42 -15.55
C VAL A 84 -22.74 4.02 -16.16
N ALA A 85 -21.50 3.56 -16.34
CA ALA A 85 -21.18 2.23 -16.89
C ALA A 85 -19.93 1.65 -16.22
N ASN A 86 -19.93 0.34 -15.95
CA ASN A 86 -18.76 -0.35 -15.41
C ASN A 86 -17.92 -0.93 -16.55
N HIS A 87 -16.60 -0.74 -16.48
CA HIS A 87 -15.62 -1.39 -17.33
C HIS A 87 -14.63 -2.16 -16.45
N ASP A 88 -14.34 -3.41 -16.80
CA ASP A 88 -13.39 -4.24 -16.02
C ASP A 88 -11.93 -3.81 -16.25
N LEU A 89 -11.64 -3.34 -17.46
CA LEU A 89 -10.35 -2.77 -17.86
C LEU A 89 -10.57 -1.37 -18.44
N LEU A 90 -9.71 -0.42 -18.07
CA LEU A 90 -9.81 0.97 -18.52
C LEU A 90 -8.84 1.21 -19.67
N ASN A 91 -9.34 1.34 -20.89
CA ASN A 91 -8.54 1.58 -22.09
C ASN A 91 -8.48 3.06 -22.46
N THR A 92 -9.47 3.85 -22.04
CA THR A 92 -9.56 5.27 -22.33
C THR A 92 -9.83 6.10 -21.09
N THR A 93 -9.59 7.42 -21.16
CA THR A 93 -10.01 8.36 -20.13
C THR A 93 -11.52 8.41 -19.97
N ASN A 94 -12.30 8.06 -21.01
CA ASN A 94 -13.74 7.95 -20.92
C ASN A 94 -14.16 6.72 -20.10
N ASP A 95 -13.50 5.57 -20.30
CA ASP A 95 -13.76 4.35 -19.51
C ASP A 95 -13.54 4.62 -18.02
N PHE A 96 -12.46 5.35 -17.70
CA PHE A 96 -12.18 5.81 -16.33
C PHE A 96 -13.34 6.66 -15.78
N LYS A 97 -13.79 7.67 -16.53
CA LYS A 97 -14.90 8.54 -16.10
C LYS A 97 -16.21 7.77 -15.92
N GLU A 98 -16.54 6.90 -16.85
CA GLU A 98 -17.77 6.09 -16.79
C GLU A 98 -17.75 5.15 -15.59
N THR A 99 -16.63 4.45 -15.39
CA THR A 99 -16.45 3.49 -14.29
C THR A 99 -16.40 4.19 -12.94
N PHE A 100 -15.69 5.30 -12.83
CA PHE A 100 -15.70 6.10 -11.61
C PHE A 100 -17.13 6.58 -11.31
N SER A 101 -17.88 7.06 -12.30
CA SER A 101 -19.30 7.46 -12.13
C SER A 101 -20.17 6.30 -11.65
N TYR A 102 -19.93 5.09 -12.17
CA TYR A 102 -20.62 3.87 -11.74
C TYR A 102 -20.40 3.56 -10.26
N TYR A 103 -19.16 3.65 -9.78
CA TYR A 103 -18.81 3.33 -8.40
C TYR A 103 -19.17 4.45 -7.41
N PHE A 104 -18.96 5.70 -7.82
CA PHE A 104 -19.31 6.88 -7.05
C PHE A 104 -20.80 6.91 -6.68
N LEU A 105 -21.68 6.68 -7.67
CA LEU A 105 -23.13 6.66 -7.45
C LEU A 105 -23.58 5.55 -6.47
N ARG A 106 -22.80 4.47 -6.36
CA ARG A 106 -23.09 3.35 -5.45
C ARG A 106 -22.40 3.47 -4.09
N GLY A 107 -21.40 4.36 -4.00
CA GLY A 107 -20.51 4.50 -2.85
C GLY A 107 -19.83 3.18 -2.48
N VAL A 108 -19.47 2.33 -3.46
CA VAL A 108 -18.76 1.08 -3.19
C VAL A 108 -17.30 1.20 -3.63
N PRO A 109 -16.35 0.61 -2.89
CA PRO A 109 -14.95 0.67 -3.26
C PRO A 109 -14.72 -0.14 -4.54
N ALA A 110 -13.77 0.33 -5.35
CA ALA A 110 -13.32 -0.41 -6.51
C ALA A 110 -11.88 -0.10 -6.86
N GLU A 111 -11.27 -1.05 -7.53
CA GLU A 111 -9.95 -0.95 -8.11
C GLU A 111 -10.01 -1.36 -9.57
N ARG A 112 -9.30 -0.63 -10.42
CA ARG A 112 -9.27 -0.89 -11.86
C ARG A 112 -7.88 -0.74 -12.44
N PHE A 113 -7.55 -1.70 -13.31
CA PHE A 113 -6.33 -1.65 -14.09
C PHE A 113 -6.54 -0.79 -15.34
N VAL A 114 -5.65 0.18 -15.54
CA VAL A 114 -5.58 0.99 -16.76
C VAL A 114 -4.62 0.33 -17.71
N THR A 115 -5.10 -0.11 -18.87
CA THR A 115 -4.30 -0.92 -19.81
C THR A 115 -3.28 -0.06 -20.55
N ASP A 116 -3.65 1.16 -20.92
CA ASP A 116 -2.78 2.09 -21.63
C ASP A 116 -1.97 2.99 -20.68
N ARG A 117 -0.65 2.95 -20.82
CA ARG A 117 0.28 3.73 -19.99
C ARG A 117 0.10 5.24 -20.13
N GLN A 118 -0.20 5.74 -21.32
CA GLN A 118 -0.38 7.18 -21.56
C GLN A 118 -1.68 7.67 -20.94
N VAL A 119 -2.75 6.87 -21.01
CA VAL A 119 -4.01 7.13 -20.30
C VAL A 119 -3.76 7.20 -18.80
N PHE A 120 -3.06 6.22 -18.22
CA PHE A 120 -2.73 6.23 -16.80
C PHE A 120 -1.92 7.47 -16.40
N GLN A 121 -0.87 7.79 -17.16
CA GLN A 121 -0.06 8.99 -16.94
C GLN A 121 -0.88 10.28 -17.03
N THR A 122 -1.86 10.33 -17.93
CA THR A 122 -2.76 11.49 -18.04
C THR A 122 -3.61 11.64 -16.79
N ILE A 123 -4.15 10.55 -16.25
CA ILE A 123 -4.95 10.55 -15.01
C ILE A 123 -4.09 10.97 -13.82
N VAL A 124 -2.89 10.41 -13.66
CA VAL A 124 -1.97 10.74 -12.56
C VAL A 124 -1.52 12.20 -12.63
N LYS A 125 -1.08 12.68 -13.80
CA LYS A 125 -0.67 14.09 -13.98
C LYS A 125 -1.80 15.06 -13.63
N ALA A 126 -3.02 14.71 -14.00
CA ALA A 126 -4.19 15.50 -13.65
C ALA A 126 -4.36 15.56 -12.12
N ALA A 127 -4.21 14.44 -11.41
CA ALA A 127 -4.26 14.40 -9.95
C ALA A 127 -3.14 15.26 -9.32
N GLU A 128 -1.90 15.13 -9.77
CA GLU A 128 -0.77 15.88 -9.22
C GLU A 128 -0.90 17.40 -9.45
N SER A 129 -1.44 17.81 -10.60
CA SER A 129 -1.66 19.24 -10.93
C SER A 129 -2.65 19.95 -10.00
N GLU A 130 -3.50 19.21 -9.29
CA GLU A 130 -4.48 19.74 -8.34
C GLU A 130 -3.79 20.32 -7.10
N GLY A 131 -2.69 19.69 -6.69
CA GLY A 131 -1.98 19.93 -5.43
C GLY A 131 -2.71 19.30 -4.23
N GLY A 132 -1.98 18.76 -3.26
CA GLY A 132 -2.57 18.08 -2.10
C GLY A 132 -2.75 16.57 -2.28
N VAL A 133 -1.98 15.99 -3.20
CA VAL A 133 -1.73 14.54 -3.24
C VAL A 133 -0.83 14.17 -2.06
N GLU A 134 -1.27 13.16 -1.29
CA GLU A 134 -0.46 12.54 -0.26
C GLU A 134 0.23 11.29 -0.84
N TYR A 135 1.54 11.18 -0.65
CA TYR A 135 2.32 10.04 -1.11
C TYR A 135 2.57 9.11 0.07
N MET A 136 2.15 7.86 -0.08
CA MET A 136 2.26 6.83 0.96
C MET A 136 2.98 5.59 0.45
N ILE A 137 3.58 4.83 1.37
CA ILE A 137 4.17 3.52 1.07
C ILE A 137 3.04 2.58 0.66
N GLY A 138 3.07 2.13 -0.60
CA GLY A 138 2.14 1.15 -1.13
C GLY A 138 2.80 -0.21 -1.32
N GLY A 139 1.98 -1.25 -1.39
CA GLY A 139 2.42 -2.60 -1.72
C GLY A 139 2.78 -3.39 -0.49
N SER A 140 2.20 -4.59 -0.40
CA SER A 140 2.25 -5.41 0.82
C SER A 140 3.70 -5.71 1.26
N ALA A 141 4.62 -5.92 0.31
CA ALA A 141 6.01 -6.18 0.64
C ALA A 141 6.71 -4.95 1.23
N ALA A 142 6.49 -3.78 0.65
CA ALA A 142 7.09 -2.52 1.12
C ALA A 142 6.56 -2.13 2.51
N ILE A 143 5.25 -2.29 2.75
CA ILE A 143 4.63 -2.03 4.05
C ILE A 143 5.20 -2.97 5.12
N ILE A 144 5.23 -4.29 4.86
CA ILE A 144 5.78 -5.27 5.79
C ILE A 144 7.25 -4.97 6.10
N ALA A 145 8.06 -4.68 5.08
CA ALA A 145 9.46 -4.32 5.28
C ALA A 145 9.61 -3.03 6.11
N ASN A 146 8.79 -2.02 5.85
CA ASN A 146 8.82 -0.77 6.60
C ASN A 146 8.48 -0.98 8.08
N GLU A 147 7.49 -1.81 8.41
CA GLU A 147 7.15 -2.15 9.78
C GLU A 147 8.26 -2.97 10.47
N ILE A 148 8.80 -4.00 9.80
CA ILE A 148 9.91 -4.80 10.35
C ILE A 148 11.12 -3.92 10.63
N SER A 149 11.44 -2.99 9.73
CA SER A 149 12.61 -2.12 9.87
C SER A 149 12.56 -1.21 11.11
N GLN A 150 11.35 -0.82 11.54
CA GLN A 150 11.13 0.02 12.71
C GLN A 150 11.15 -0.81 14.00
N LEU A 151 10.59 -2.02 13.97
CA LEU A 151 10.48 -2.90 15.13
C LEU A 151 11.79 -3.67 15.45
N TYR A 152 12.56 -3.97 14.41
CA TYR A 152 13.79 -4.77 14.46
C TYR A 152 14.95 -4.04 13.76
N PRO A 153 15.44 -2.92 14.32
CA PRO A 153 16.46 -2.09 13.69
C PRO A 153 17.83 -2.78 13.55
N THR A 154 18.06 -3.89 14.26
CA THR A 154 19.30 -4.68 14.19
C THR A 154 19.26 -5.79 13.14
N ALA A 155 18.10 -6.04 12.51
CA ALA A 155 17.99 -7.04 11.46
C ALA A 155 18.52 -6.51 10.12
N ASP A 156 19.29 -7.33 9.42
CA ASP A 156 19.67 -7.11 8.03
C ASP A 156 18.43 -7.38 7.15
N LEU A 157 17.72 -6.29 6.84
CA LEU A 157 16.47 -6.32 6.08
C LEU A 157 16.70 -5.96 4.61
N TYR A 158 16.37 -6.90 3.73
CA TYR A 158 16.44 -6.75 2.29
C TYR A 158 15.04 -6.65 1.69
N LEU A 159 14.82 -5.65 0.84
CA LEU A 159 13.58 -5.49 0.07
C LEU A 159 13.88 -5.59 -1.43
N ILE A 160 13.14 -6.46 -2.11
CA ILE A 160 13.14 -6.57 -3.57
C ILE A 160 11.75 -6.24 -4.06
N GLY A 161 11.65 -5.33 -5.02
CA GLY A 161 10.39 -4.92 -5.63
C GLY A 161 10.59 -3.78 -6.61
N ALA A 162 9.50 -3.22 -7.12
CA ALA A 162 9.53 -2.06 -7.99
C ALA A 162 9.77 -0.75 -7.23
N ILE A 163 11.01 -0.53 -6.79
CA ILE A 163 11.39 0.60 -5.93
C ILE A 163 12.01 1.71 -6.78
N GLY A 164 11.22 2.76 -7.05
CA GLY A 164 11.69 3.99 -7.68
C GLY A 164 12.14 5.05 -6.67
N PRO A 165 12.41 6.27 -7.14
CA PRO A 165 12.90 7.37 -6.30
C PRO A 165 11.93 7.79 -5.18
N LEU A 166 10.62 7.82 -5.44
CA LEU A 166 9.62 8.25 -4.46
C LEU A 166 9.48 7.22 -3.35
N LEU A 167 9.29 5.94 -3.70
CA LEU A 167 9.16 4.89 -2.71
C LEU A 167 10.42 4.79 -1.84
N LYS A 168 11.59 4.94 -2.45
CA LYS A 168 12.85 4.97 -1.70
C LYS A 168 12.92 6.08 -0.65
N GLN A 169 12.35 7.26 -0.92
CA GLN A 169 12.33 8.37 0.04
C GLN A 169 11.34 8.12 1.18
N LEU A 170 10.26 7.38 0.92
CA LEU A 170 9.24 7.05 1.91
C LEU A 170 9.68 5.90 2.82
N LEU A 171 10.41 4.93 2.30
CA LEU A 171 10.90 3.77 3.04
C LEU A 171 11.89 4.16 4.14
N HIS A 172 11.82 3.44 5.26
CA HIS A 172 12.79 3.59 6.35
C HIS A 172 14.23 3.32 5.88
N TRP A 173 15.17 4.12 6.38
CA TRP A 173 16.57 4.13 5.94
C TRP A 173 17.33 2.81 6.19
N ASN A 174 16.84 1.98 7.14
CA ASN A 174 17.45 0.68 7.48
C ASN A 174 17.15 -0.42 6.44
N ILE A 175 16.33 -0.14 5.43
CA ILE A 175 15.96 -1.13 4.40
C ILE A 175 16.98 -1.12 3.26
N THR A 176 17.62 -2.27 3.05
CA THR A 176 18.52 -2.47 1.90
C THR A 176 17.73 -2.90 0.67
N HIS A 177 17.61 -1.99 -0.31
CA HIS A 177 16.98 -2.28 -1.61
C HIS A 177 18.02 -2.75 -2.63
N LEU A 178 17.77 -3.90 -3.27
CA LEU A 178 18.75 -4.57 -4.14
C LEU A 178 18.66 -4.16 -5.62
N LYS A 179 17.61 -3.42 -6.01
CA LYS A 179 17.43 -2.86 -7.36
C LYS A 179 16.97 -1.43 -7.27
N LYS A 180 17.61 -0.54 -8.04
CA LYS A 180 17.11 0.81 -8.28
C LYS A 180 16.28 0.79 -9.56
N MET A 181 15.06 1.31 -9.49
CA MET A 181 14.25 1.56 -10.67
C MET A 181 14.24 3.05 -10.99
N GLU A 182 14.11 3.38 -12.27
CA GLU A 182 14.04 4.78 -12.71
C GLU A 182 12.70 5.44 -12.34
N LYS A 183 11.64 4.63 -12.22
CA LYS A 183 10.28 5.08 -11.96
C LYS A 183 9.60 4.16 -10.95
N ASP A 184 8.78 4.74 -10.10
CA ASP A 184 7.89 4.05 -9.18
C ASP A 184 6.67 3.48 -9.92
N GLU A 185 6.14 2.37 -9.43
CA GLU A 185 4.77 1.96 -9.73
C GLU A 185 3.82 2.75 -8.85
N LEU A 186 2.73 3.27 -9.42
CA LEU A 186 1.84 4.21 -8.75
C LEU A 186 0.43 3.65 -8.69
N HIS A 187 -0.22 3.80 -7.54
CA HIS A 187 -1.65 3.59 -7.37
C HIS A 187 -2.29 4.93 -7.04
N LEU A 188 -3.24 5.38 -7.87
CA LEU A 188 -4.00 6.58 -7.57
C LEU A 188 -5.27 6.19 -6.82
N ILE A 189 -5.37 6.66 -5.57
CA ILE A 189 -6.50 6.43 -4.66
C ILE A 189 -7.31 7.73 -4.58
N ILE A 190 -8.53 7.69 -5.13
CA ILE A 190 -9.43 8.84 -5.18
C ILE A 190 -10.52 8.65 -4.12
N GLU A 191 -10.43 9.38 -3.02
CA GLU A 191 -11.35 9.28 -1.88
C GLU A 191 -12.47 10.32 -1.94
N TYR A 192 -13.69 9.93 -1.61
CA TYR A 192 -14.84 10.84 -1.57
C TYR A 192 -15.72 10.56 -0.35
N PRO A 193 -16.22 11.61 0.33
CA PRO A 193 -17.05 11.45 1.51
C PRO A 193 -18.49 11.09 1.15
N GLU A 194 -19.26 10.71 2.16
CA GLU A 194 -20.71 10.57 2.05
C GLU A 194 -21.39 11.89 1.68
N GLN A 195 -22.51 11.81 0.95
CA GLN A 195 -23.29 12.94 0.44
C GLN A 195 -22.50 13.87 -0.48
N HIS A 196 -21.34 13.43 -0.99
CA HIS A 196 -20.58 14.25 -1.91
C HIS A 196 -21.30 14.38 -3.25
N ILE A 197 -21.36 15.60 -3.78
CA ILE A 197 -22.02 15.91 -5.06
C ILE A 197 -20.96 16.09 -6.13
N TRP A 198 -21.10 15.34 -7.22
CA TRP A 198 -20.29 15.51 -8.42
C TRP A 198 -21.19 15.60 -9.65
N GLY A 199 -21.36 16.82 -10.17
CA GLY A 199 -22.34 17.09 -11.23
C GLY A 199 -23.76 16.74 -10.76
N HIS A 200 -24.38 15.75 -11.42
CA HIS A 200 -25.72 15.25 -11.07
C HIS A 200 -25.69 14.01 -10.16
N LEU A 201 -24.50 13.50 -9.81
CA LEU A 201 -24.35 12.30 -8.99
C LEU A 201 -24.12 12.67 -7.52
N VAL A 202 -24.63 11.83 -6.62
CA VAL A 202 -24.43 11.95 -5.17
C VAL A 202 -23.92 10.63 -4.62
N ALA A 203 -22.83 10.66 -3.85
CA ALA A 203 -22.29 9.47 -3.22
C ALA A 203 -23.11 9.09 -1.96
N PRO A 204 -23.67 7.87 -1.87
CA PRO A 204 -24.52 7.49 -0.73
C PRO A 204 -23.73 7.15 0.55
N ARG A 205 -22.39 7.01 0.46
CA ARG A 205 -21.47 6.72 1.57
C ARG A 205 -20.04 7.11 1.18
N ALA A 206 -19.19 7.30 2.18
CA ALA A 206 -17.77 7.51 1.95
C ALA A 206 -17.14 6.26 1.33
N SER A 207 -16.31 6.46 0.31
CA SER A 207 -15.64 5.37 -0.40
C SER A 207 -14.42 5.90 -1.16
N ARG A 208 -13.72 4.99 -1.84
CA ARG A 208 -12.54 5.29 -2.66
C ARG A 208 -12.58 4.53 -3.98
N PHE A 209 -11.95 5.10 -5.00
CA PHE A 209 -11.74 4.46 -6.28
C PHE A 209 -10.25 4.44 -6.59
N ILE A 210 -9.72 3.25 -6.88
CA ILE A 210 -8.28 3.03 -7.10
C ILE A 210 -8.04 2.74 -8.57
N VAL A 211 -7.04 3.38 -9.15
CA VAL A 211 -6.53 3.01 -10.48
C VAL A 211 -5.04 2.77 -10.45
N SER A 212 -4.60 1.75 -11.17
CA SER A 212 -3.21 1.33 -11.24
C SER A 212 -2.80 0.98 -12.68
N HIS A 213 -1.49 0.99 -12.91
CA HIS A 213 -0.85 0.47 -14.12
C HIS A 213 0.48 -0.19 -13.73
N GLU A 214 0.38 -1.37 -13.12
CA GLU A 214 1.54 -2.16 -12.70
C GLU A 214 2.00 -3.08 -13.84
N THR A 215 3.30 -3.07 -14.10
CA THR A 215 3.91 -3.84 -15.21
C THR A 215 5.17 -4.58 -14.78
N PHE A 216 5.86 -4.11 -13.74
CA PHE A 216 7.14 -4.62 -13.26
C PHE A 216 7.00 -5.60 -12.10
N SER A 217 5.99 -5.42 -11.24
CA SER A 217 5.75 -6.27 -10.06
C SER A 217 5.45 -7.74 -10.38
N VAL A 218 5.28 -8.10 -11.65
CA VAL A 218 5.04 -9.48 -12.13
C VAL A 218 6.09 -9.98 -13.13
N SER A 219 7.25 -9.31 -13.22
CA SER A 219 8.30 -9.68 -14.18
C SER A 219 9.18 -10.85 -13.71
N ASP A 220 9.50 -11.78 -14.62
CA ASP A 220 10.40 -12.91 -14.34
C ASP A 220 11.76 -12.45 -13.79
N ALA A 221 12.28 -11.33 -14.30
CA ALA A 221 13.54 -10.76 -13.84
C ALA A 221 13.50 -10.36 -12.35
N LEU A 222 12.36 -9.88 -11.85
CA LEU A 222 12.19 -9.51 -10.45
C LEU A 222 12.05 -10.75 -9.57
N LEU A 223 11.31 -11.77 -10.01
CA LEU A 223 11.24 -13.07 -9.35
C LEU A 223 12.62 -13.73 -9.27
N ASP A 224 13.39 -13.71 -10.36
CA ASP A 224 14.76 -14.23 -10.41
C ASP A 224 15.64 -13.58 -9.36
N MET A 225 15.59 -12.25 -9.28
CA MET A 225 16.34 -11.49 -8.32
C MET A 225 15.94 -11.82 -6.88
N PHE A 226 14.63 -11.95 -6.62
CA PHE A 226 14.10 -12.32 -5.31
C PHE A 226 14.64 -13.66 -4.83
N PHE A 227 14.47 -14.72 -5.63
CA PHE A 227 14.90 -16.05 -5.24
C PHE A 227 16.44 -16.21 -5.21
N LYS A 228 17.18 -15.50 -6.08
CA LYS A 228 18.65 -15.42 -5.98
C LYS A 228 19.10 -14.72 -4.71
N ALA A 229 18.41 -13.66 -4.29
CA ALA A 229 18.71 -12.98 -3.04
C ALA A 229 18.41 -13.86 -1.82
N ALA A 230 17.29 -14.60 -1.83
CA ALA A 230 16.96 -15.53 -0.75
C ALA A 230 18.10 -16.52 -0.45
N ILE A 231 18.72 -17.05 -1.51
CA ILE A 231 19.84 -17.99 -1.40
C ILE A 231 21.15 -17.26 -1.05
N SER A 232 21.52 -16.23 -1.80
CA SER A 232 22.82 -15.55 -1.65
C SER A 232 22.96 -14.78 -0.33
N LYS A 233 21.86 -14.25 0.21
CA LYS A 233 21.81 -13.57 1.51
C LYS A 233 21.63 -14.52 2.68
N ARG A 234 21.45 -15.82 2.42
CA ARG A 234 21.17 -16.84 3.45
C ARG A 234 20.01 -16.41 4.36
N SER A 235 18.95 -15.88 3.75
CA SER A 235 17.82 -15.32 4.49
C SER A 235 17.19 -16.37 5.40
N GLU A 236 17.01 -16.02 6.67
CA GLU A 236 16.42 -16.88 7.70
C GLU A 236 14.89 -16.79 7.66
N LEU A 237 14.37 -15.60 7.35
CA LEU A 237 12.96 -15.35 7.10
C LEU A 237 12.79 -14.75 5.70
N ILE A 238 11.93 -15.37 4.90
CA ILE A 238 11.61 -14.96 3.54
C ILE A 238 10.11 -14.70 3.48
N ILE A 239 9.73 -13.46 3.18
CA ILE A 239 8.34 -13.03 3.06
C ILE A 239 8.07 -12.76 1.59
N PHE A 240 7.23 -13.59 0.97
CA PHE A 240 6.77 -13.41 -0.41
C PHE A 240 5.35 -12.84 -0.41
N ALA A 241 5.19 -11.67 -1.00
CA ALA A 241 3.95 -10.92 -1.15
C ALA A 241 3.80 -10.43 -2.60
N GLY A 242 2.57 -10.44 -3.11
CA GLY A 242 2.28 -10.06 -4.50
C GLY A 242 1.85 -11.19 -5.42
N ILE A 243 1.60 -12.40 -4.88
CA ILE A 243 1.11 -13.52 -5.70
C ILE A 243 -0.23 -13.23 -6.38
N HIS A 244 -1.06 -12.37 -5.79
CA HIS A 244 -2.34 -11.94 -6.35
C HIS A 244 -2.17 -11.12 -7.64
N LEU A 245 -1.03 -10.46 -7.86
CA LEU A 245 -0.79 -9.64 -9.05
C LEU A 245 -0.78 -10.45 -10.35
N PHE A 246 -0.44 -11.74 -10.27
CA PHE A 246 -0.44 -12.63 -11.44
C PHE A 246 -1.83 -12.88 -12.01
N GLN A 247 -2.91 -12.63 -11.26
CA GLN A 247 -4.30 -12.75 -11.75
C GLN A 247 -4.61 -11.72 -12.84
N PHE A 248 -3.83 -10.64 -12.96
CA PHE A 248 -4.00 -9.61 -14.01
C PHE A 248 -3.25 -9.94 -15.31
N GLN A 249 -2.47 -11.02 -15.34
CA GLN A 249 -1.84 -11.53 -16.56
C GLN A 249 -2.82 -12.43 -17.35
N PRO A 250 -2.55 -12.71 -18.64
CA PRO A 250 -3.34 -13.67 -19.41
C PRO A 250 -3.46 -15.03 -18.71
N LYS A 251 -4.70 -15.57 -18.62
CA LYS A 251 -5.01 -16.86 -17.96
C LYS A 251 -4.04 -18.02 -18.29
N PRO A 252 -3.57 -18.20 -19.55
CA PRO A 252 -2.62 -19.27 -19.86
C PRO A 252 -1.28 -19.20 -19.10
N LEU A 253 -0.87 -18.02 -18.63
CA LEU A 253 0.39 -17.83 -17.91
C LEU A 253 0.30 -18.18 -16.42
N TRP A 254 -0.90 -18.21 -15.84
CA TRP A 254 -1.07 -18.38 -14.39
C TRP A 254 -0.45 -19.67 -13.86
N ALA A 255 -0.78 -20.80 -14.49
CA ALA A 255 -0.27 -22.11 -14.07
C ALA A 255 1.23 -22.23 -14.25
N GLU A 256 1.80 -21.57 -15.27
CA GLU A 256 3.25 -21.56 -15.51
C GLU A 256 3.97 -20.73 -14.45
N ASN A 257 3.50 -19.52 -14.16
CA ASN A 257 4.10 -18.65 -13.14
C ASN A 257 4.05 -19.29 -11.75
N LEU A 258 2.90 -19.87 -11.35
CA LEU A 258 2.77 -20.57 -10.08
C LEU A 258 3.72 -21.77 -9.98
N ARG A 259 3.87 -22.54 -11.06
CA ARG A 259 4.82 -23.66 -11.15
C ARG A 259 6.27 -23.17 -11.00
N GLN A 260 6.63 -22.06 -11.63
CA GLN A 260 7.96 -21.46 -11.49
C GLN A 260 8.24 -20.98 -10.07
N ILE A 261 7.27 -20.32 -9.42
CA ILE A 261 7.39 -19.90 -8.02
C ILE A 261 7.59 -21.12 -7.12
N ASN A 262 6.76 -22.16 -7.28
CA ASN A 262 6.86 -23.39 -6.51
C ASN A 262 8.22 -24.10 -6.71
N SER A 263 8.73 -24.15 -7.94
CA SER A 263 10.04 -24.76 -8.23
C SER A 263 11.20 -24.00 -7.58
N ARG A 264 11.14 -22.67 -7.54
CA ARG A 264 12.15 -21.81 -6.89
C ARG A 264 12.07 -21.87 -5.36
N ILE A 265 10.87 -21.97 -4.79
CA ILE A 265 10.69 -22.19 -3.35
C ILE A 265 11.37 -23.49 -2.91
N LYS A 266 11.25 -24.56 -3.71
CA LYS A 266 11.91 -25.86 -3.44
C LYS A 266 13.45 -25.79 -3.45
N GLN A 267 14.04 -24.74 -4.01
CA GLN A 267 15.50 -24.53 -4.03
C GLN A 267 16.00 -23.77 -2.78
N ILE A 268 15.12 -23.16 -2.01
CA ILE A 268 15.46 -22.46 -0.76
C ILE A 268 15.85 -23.50 0.31
N SER A 269 16.78 -23.12 1.18
CA SER A 269 17.20 -23.97 2.32
C SER A 269 16.00 -24.36 3.20
N ARG A 270 15.97 -25.63 3.64
CA ARG A 270 14.96 -26.11 4.61
C ARG A 270 15.06 -25.45 5.98
N SER A 271 16.17 -24.77 6.27
CA SER A 271 16.36 -24.01 7.52
C SER A 271 15.70 -22.63 7.47
N SER A 272 15.32 -22.12 6.31
CA SER A 272 14.68 -20.81 6.15
C SER A 272 13.18 -20.92 6.36
N ALA A 273 12.61 -20.01 7.15
CA ALA A 273 11.18 -19.82 7.27
C ALA A 273 10.65 -19.04 6.05
N ILE A 274 9.55 -19.50 5.46
CA ILE A 274 8.92 -18.85 4.31
C ILE A 274 7.48 -18.48 4.69
N HIS A 275 7.16 -17.19 4.61
CA HIS A 275 5.81 -16.65 4.77
C HIS A 275 5.27 -16.21 3.41
N LEU A 276 4.09 -16.69 3.05
CA LEU A 276 3.36 -16.22 1.87
C LEU A 276 2.27 -15.26 2.34
N GLU A 277 2.42 -13.98 1.99
CA GLU A 277 1.39 -12.98 2.22
C GLU A 277 0.40 -12.98 1.05
N VAL A 278 -0.78 -13.54 1.32
CA VAL A 278 -1.88 -13.59 0.35
C VAL A 278 -2.76 -12.35 0.55
N SER A 279 -2.87 -11.52 -0.49
CA SER A 279 -3.78 -10.37 -0.52
C SER A 279 -5.01 -10.69 -1.40
N CYS A 280 -5.73 -9.67 -1.85
CA CYS A 280 -7.03 -9.83 -2.51
C CYS A 280 -6.94 -10.65 -3.82
N ILE A 281 -7.48 -11.86 -3.79
CA ILE A 281 -7.72 -12.70 -4.97
C ILE A 281 -9.18 -12.48 -5.39
N VAL A 282 -9.38 -11.99 -6.61
CA VAL A 282 -10.72 -11.65 -7.13
C VAL A 282 -11.20 -12.61 -8.21
N ASP A 283 -10.30 -13.37 -8.84
CA ASP A 283 -10.65 -14.41 -9.82
C ASP A 283 -10.62 -15.81 -9.16
N ASP A 284 -11.78 -16.46 -9.16
CA ASP A 284 -11.98 -17.79 -8.56
C ASP A 284 -11.11 -18.87 -9.21
N ASP A 285 -10.88 -18.80 -10.52
CA ASP A 285 -10.02 -19.76 -11.22
C ASP A 285 -8.57 -19.57 -10.80
N PHE A 286 -8.10 -18.32 -10.66
CA PHE A 286 -6.76 -18.02 -10.16
C PHE A 286 -6.59 -18.57 -8.73
N GLY A 287 -7.55 -18.31 -7.84
CA GLY A 287 -7.55 -18.83 -6.47
C GLY A 287 -7.47 -20.36 -6.42
N ARG A 288 -8.24 -21.06 -7.26
CA ARG A 288 -8.16 -22.53 -7.37
C ARG A 288 -6.80 -23.01 -7.87
N ASN A 289 -6.21 -22.33 -8.86
CA ASN A 289 -4.87 -22.68 -9.33
C ASN A 289 -3.83 -22.52 -8.21
N MET A 290 -3.93 -21.47 -7.39
CA MET A 290 -3.01 -21.24 -6.27
C MET A 290 -3.11 -22.32 -5.18
N LEU A 291 -4.30 -22.84 -4.91
CA LEU A 291 -4.52 -23.83 -3.84
C LEU A 291 -4.19 -25.26 -4.26
N TYR A 292 -4.38 -25.61 -5.52
CA TYR A 292 -4.37 -27.01 -5.99
C TYR A 292 -3.26 -27.35 -6.98
N ARG A 293 -2.42 -26.41 -7.41
CA ARG A 293 -1.32 -26.64 -8.37
C ARG A 293 0.01 -26.11 -7.87
#